data_AF-A0A969BFN1-F1
#
_entry.id   AF-A0A969BFN1-F1
#
_cell.length_a   1.000
_cell.length_b   1.000
_cell.length_c   1.000
_cell.angle_alpha   90.00
_cell.angle_beta   90.00
_cell.angle_gamma   90.00
#
_symmetry.space_group_name_H-M   'P 1'
#
loop_
_entity.id
_entity.type
_entity.pdbx_description
1 polymer ?
#
loop_
_entity_poly.entity_id
_entity_poly.type
_entity_poly.pdbx_seq_one_letter_code
_entity_poly.pdbx_strand_id
1 'polypeptide(L)'
;MKTPQQIINELNQFYGSATLYKHWLGLKYTEGIQYLAQEANCYWLLDAIASHQTKNLLSDPKLREFQIWHLQVKDNSGVLICEWDTNQEVLRQEIEYTDFPLSHIKLYLVEKVLMLTNEY
;
A
#
# COMPACT_ATOMS: atom_id res chain seq x y z
N MET A 1 -0.20 -3.08 -21.97
CA MET A 1 -0.23 -3.15 -20.49
C MET A 1 0.45 -4.43 -20.07
N LYS A 2 1.24 -4.38 -18.99
CA LYS A 2 1.88 -5.58 -18.43
C LYS A 2 0.81 -6.52 -17.86
N THR A 3 1.06 -7.82 -17.91
CA THR A 3 0.19 -8.80 -17.26
C THR A 3 0.39 -8.76 -15.74
N PRO A 4 -0.58 -9.25 -14.93
CA PRO A 4 -0.41 -9.35 -13.47
C PRO A 4 0.90 -10.06 -13.07
N GLN A 5 1.26 -11.13 -13.78
CA GLN A 5 2.50 -11.87 -13.51
C GLN A 5 3.76 -11.05 -13.81
N GLN A 6 3.75 -10.26 -14.88
CA GLN A 6 4.88 -9.38 -15.21
C GLN A 6 5.05 -8.28 -14.15
N ILE A 7 3.93 -7.69 -13.68
CA ILE A 7 3.95 -6.71 -12.60
C ILE A 7 4.56 -7.33 -11.34
N ILE A 8 4.09 -8.51 -10.91
CA ILE A 8 4.63 -9.21 -9.73
C ILE A 8 6.13 -9.49 -9.87
N ASN A 9 6.57 -9.98 -11.04
CA ASN A 9 7.98 -10.30 -11.25
C ASN A 9 8.88 -9.08 -11.11
N GLU A 10 8.46 -7.92 -11.63
CA GLU A 10 9.22 -6.68 -11.50
C GLU A 10 9.14 -6.08 -10.09
N LEU A 11 7.98 -6.14 -9.43
CA LEU A 11 7.86 -5.73 -8.02
C LEU A 11 8.83 -6.49 -7.11
N ASN A 12 9.08 -7.76 -7.41
CA ASN A 12 10.02 -8.58 -6.66
C ASN A 12 11.50 -8.19 -6.88
N GLN A 13 11.83 -7.34 -7.85
CA GLN A 13 13.19 -6.88 -8.10
C GLN A 13 13.57 -5.61 -7.32
N PHE A 14 12.61 -4.98 -6.63
CA PHE A 14 12.88 -3.82 -5.79
C PHE A 14 13.40 -4.26 -4.41
N TYR A 15 14.52 -3.67 -4.00
CA TYR A 15 15.18 -3.93 -2.72
C TYR A 15 15.75 -2.63 -2.17
N GLY A 16 15.20 -2.17 -1.04
CA GLY A 16 15.41 -0.82 -0.56
C GLY A 16 14.98 0.25 -1.59
N SER A 17 15.24 1.51 -1.26
CA SER A 17 14.92 2.64 -2.15
C SER A 17 15.94 3.74 -1.96
N ALA A 18 16.55 4.21 -3.05
CA ALA A 18 17.46 5.35 -3.01
C ALA A 18 16.69 6.68 -3.06
N THR A 19 15.53 6.64 -3.72
CA THR A 19 14.64 7.80 -3.89
C THR A 19 13.36 7.59 -3.08
N LEU A 20 12.87 8.64 -2.43
CA LEU A 20 11.54 8.67 -1.84
C LEU A 20 10.69 9.73 -2.54
N TYR A 21 9.56 9.29 -3.09
CA TYR A 21 8.54 10.17 -3.65
C TYR A 21 7.66 10.71 -2.53
N LYS A 22 7.01 11.85 -2.78
CA LYS A 22 6.14 12.50 -1.79
C LYS A 22 4.69 12.44 -2.27
N HIS A 23 3.83 11.91 -1.42
CA HIS A 23 2.39 12.04 -1.55
C HIS A 23 1.95 13.41 -1.02
N TRP A 24 0.93 14.00 -1.63
CA TRP A 24 0.46 15.35 -1.29
C TRP A 24 -0.15 15.43 0.14
N LEU A 25 -0.65 14.31 0.67
CA LEU A 25 -1.09 14.17 2.07
C LEU A 25 0.05 13.91 3.08
N GLY A 26 1.32 14.06 2.68
CA GLY A 26 2.48 14.05 3.58
C GLY A 26 3.13 12.69 3.84
N LEU A 27 2.57 11.61 3.28
CA LEU A 27 3.20 10.30 3.19
C LEU A 27 4.33 10.31 2.15
N LYS A 28 5.37 9.49 2.34
CA LYS A 28 6.40 9.22 1.33
C LYS A 28 6.28 7.79 0.83
N TYR A 29 6.83 7.49 -0.34
CA TYR A 29 6.82 6.12 -0.85
C TYR A 29 8.04 5.80 -1.70
N THR A 30 8.38 4.52 -1.77
CA THR A 30 9.57 3.99 -2.45
C THR A 30 9.42 3.92 -3.97
N GLU A 31 10.53 3.61 -4.64
CA GLU A 31 10.57 3.36 -6.08
C GLU A 31 9.68 2.18 -6.49
N GLY A 32 9.63 1.10 -5.70
CA GLY A 32 8.73 -0.02 -5.94
C GLY A 32 7.25 0.35 -5.88
N ILE A 33 6.86 1.22 -4.94
CA ILE A 33 5.49 1.74 -4.86
C ILE A 33 5.18 2.69 -6.02
N GLN A 34 6.11 3.55 -6.42
CA GLN A 34 5.94 4.40 -7.59
C GLN A 34 5.71 3.56 -8.86
N TYR A 35 6.51 2.52 -9.04
CA TYR A 35 6.35 1.58 -10.15
C TYR A 35 4.99 0.87 -10.11
N LEU A 36 4.58 0.35 -8.93
CA LEU A 36 3.26 -0.26 -8.74
C LEU A 36 2.13 0.70 -9.15
N ALA A 37 2.18 1.94 -8.67
CA ALA A 37 1.15 2.95 -8.95
C ALA A 37 1.01 3.24 -10.45
N GLN A 38 2.14 3.31 -11.17
CA GLN A 38 2.17 3.56 -12.62
C GLN A 38 1.68 2.36 -13.44
N GLU A 39 2.21 1.16 -13.19
CA GLU A 39 1.91 -0.02 -14.01
C GLU A 39 0.53 -0.61 -13.73
N ALA A 40 0.04 -0.48 -12.49
CA ALA A 40 -1.28 -0.94 -12.08
C ALA A 40 -2.34 0.18 -12.07
N ASN A 41 -2.01 1.40 -12.53
CA ASN A 41 -2.88 2.59 -12.49
C ASN A 41 -3.54 2.83 -11.12
N CYS A 42 -2.82 2.55 -10.03
CA CYS A 42 -3.39 2.45 -8.69
C CYS A 42 -2.97 3.59 -7.74
N TYR A 43 -2.78 4.80 -8.25
CA TYR A 43 -2.55 5.98 -7.38
C TYR A 43 -3.66 6.18 -6.35
N TRP A 44 -4.88 5.75 -6.66
CA TRP A 44 -6.00 5.74 -5.73
C TRP A 44 -5.73 4.92 -4.46
N LEU A 45 -4.88 3.88 -4.52
CA LEU A 45 -4.50 3.08 -3.36
C LEU A 45 -3.63 3.89 -2.39
N LEU A 46 -2.73 4.70 -2.94
CA LEU A 46 -1.91 5.63 -2.15
C LEU A 46 -2.79 6.71 -1.52
N ASP A 47 -3.75 7.26 -2.28
CA ASP A 47 -4.72 8.22 -1.77
C ASP A 47 -5.54 7.61 -0.61
N ALA A 48 -6.04 6.38 -0.78
CA ALA A 48 -6.81 5.67 0.23
C ALA A 48 -6.00 5.46 1.52
N ILE A 49 -4.80 4.89 1.42
CA ILE A 49 -3.90 4.66 2.58
C ILE A 49 -3.55 5.99 3.26
N ALA A 50 -3.20 7.02 2.49
CA ALA A 50 -2.81 8.31 3.02
C ALA A 50 -3.99 9.06 3.68
N SER A 51 -5.20 8.91 3.16
CA SER A 51 -6.41 9.51 3.74
C SER A 51 -6.74 8.98 5.15
N HIS A 52 -6.34 7.73 5.44
CA HIS A 52 -6.53 7.10 6.75
C HIS A 52 -5.52 7.55 7.81
N GLN A 53 -4.45 8.26 7.43
CA GLN A 53 -3.40 8.75 8.34
C GLN A 53 -3.88 9.96 9.19
N THR A 54 -5.03 9.80 9.84
CA THR A 54 -5.72 10.81 10.66
C THR A 54 -5.11 10.90 12.05
N LYS A 55 -5.41 11.99 12.77
CA LYS A 55 -5.00 12.16 14.18
C LYS A 55 -5.52 11.03 15.09
N ASN A 56 -6.69 10.47 14.77
CA ASN A 56 -7.28 9.40 15.56
C ASN A 56 -6.54 8.09 15.35
N LEU A 57 -6.27 7.71 14.09
CA LEU A 57 -5.51 6.49 13.79
C LEU A 57 -4.08 6.60 14.38
N LEU A 58 -3.43 7.74 14.19
CA LEU A 58 -2.08 7.99 14.67
C LEU A 58 -1.99 8.37 16.15
N SER A 59 -3.09 8.31 16.90
CA SER A 59 -3.06 8.50 18.36
C SER A 59 -2.36 7.35 19.06
N ASP A 60 -2.40 6.15 18.47
CA ASP A 60 -1.62 5.00 18.93
C ASP A 60 -0.15 5.11 18.43
N PRO A 61 0.84 5.08 19.33
CA PRO A 61 2.26 5.09 18.94
C PRO A 61 2.66 3.96 18.01
N LYS A 62 2.10 2.75 18.17
CA LYS A 62 2.49 1.60 17.36
C LYS A 62 2.11 1.79 15.89
N LEU A 63 0.97 2.46 15.60
CA LEU A 63 0.56 2.77 14.22
C LEU A 63 1.39 3.89 13.60
N ARG A 64 2.05 4.73 14.41
CA ARG A 64 2.99 5.72 13.89
C ARG A 64 4.29 5.09 13.41
N GLU A 65 4.69 4.00 14.05
CA GLU A 65 5.93 3.28 13.76
C GLU A 65 5.74 2.31 12.60
N PHE A 66 4.71 1.46 12.65
CA PHE A 66 4.52 0.39 11.68
C PHE A 66 3.06 0.05 11.43
N GLN A 67 2.68 -0.11 10.15
CA GLN A 67 1.37 -0.58 9.72
C GLN A 67 1.54 -1.59 8.58
N ILE A 68 0.69 -2.61 8.57
CA ILE A 68 0.60 -3.56 7.46
C ILE A 68 -0.68 -3.27 6.69
N TRP A 69 -0.56 -3.05 5.38
CA TRP A 69 -1.71 -2.79 4.50
C TRP A 69 -1.92 -3.95 3.53
N HIS A 70 -3.14 -4.45 3.48
CA HIS A 70 -3.57 -5.49 2.54
C HIS A 70 -4.65 -4.92 1.63
N LEU A 71 -4.45 -5.02 0.32
CA LEU A 71 -5.54 -4.87 -0.65
C LEU A 71 -5.85 -6.24 -1.22
N GLN A 72 -7.05 -6.76 -0.96
CA GLN A 72 -7.57 -7.99 -1.55
C GLN A 72 -8.60 -7.65 -2.62
N VAL A 73 -8.51 -8.25 -3.81
CA VAL A 73 -9.42 -7.98 -4.94
C VAL A 73 -10.09 -9.26 -5.38
N LYS A 74 -11.41 -9.21 -5.52
CA LYS A 74 -12.25 -10.31 -5.99
C LYS A 74 -13.43 -9.75 -6.78
N ASP A 75 -13.67 -10.29 -7.97
CA ASP A 75 -14.82 -9.93 -8.82
C ASP A 75 -14.97 -8.41 -9.04
N ASN A 76 -13.84 -7.73 -9.30
CA ASN A 76 -13.74 -6.26 -9.44
C ASN A 76 -14.10 -5.44 -8.20
N SER A 77 -14.32 -6.05 -7.04
CA SER A 77 -14.40 -5.34 -5.76
C SER A 77 -13.13 -5.56 -4.95
N GLY A 78 -12.82 -4.61 -4.06
CA GLY A 78 -11.63 -4.63 -3.22
C GLY A 78 -11.95 -4.51 -1.74
N VAL A 79 -11.07 -5.04 -0.89
CA VAL A 79 -11.07 -4.80 0.55
C VAL A 79 -9.69 -4.31 0.93
N LEU A 80 -9.60 -3.08 1.44
CA LEU A 80 -8.38 -2.50 1.98
C LEU A 80 -8.40 -2.64 3.50
N ILE A 81 -7.39 -3.31 4.05
CA ILE A 81 -7.27 -3.61 5.48
C ILE A 81 -5.95 -3.04 5.98
N CYS A 82 -5.99 -2.33 7.09
CA CYS A 82 -4.81 -2.00 7.90
C CYS A 82 -4.78 -2.94 9.09
N GLU A 83 -3.63 -3.58 9.33
CA GLU A 83 -3.40 -4.50 10.42
C GLU A 83 -2.21 -4.08 11.27
N TRP A 84 -2.25 -4.51 12.53
CA TRP A 84 -1.10 -4.58 13.41
C TRP A 84 -0.11 -5.67 12.97
N ASP A 85 1.13 -5.59 13.45
CA ASP A 85 2.12 -6.69 13.39
C ASP A 85 1.74 -7.91 14.27
N THR A 86 0.49 -7.97 14.74
CA THR A 86 -0.09 -9.08 15.49
C THR A 86 -1.23 -9.77 14.72
N ASN A 87 -1.39 -9.49 13.42
CA ASN A 87 -2.50 -9.97 12.57
C ASN A 87 -3.89 -9.54 13.08
N GLN A 88 -3.98 -8.40 13.75
CA GLN A 88 -5.24 -7.84 14.21
C GLN A 88 -5.62 -6.67 13.31
N GLU A 89 -6.83 -6.73 12.73
CA GLU A 89 -7.38 -5.64 11.93
C GLU A 89 -7.59 -4.38 12.78
N VAL A 90 -7.19 -3.25 12.22
CA VAL A 90 -7.32 -1.90 12.81
C VAL A 90 -8.35 -1.09 12.05
N LEU A 91 -8.35 -1.25 10.73
CA LEU A 91 -9.19 -0.52 9.82
C LEU A 91 -9.53 -1.41 8.64
N ARG A 92 -10.77 -1.28 8.17
CA ARG A 92 -11.26 -1.94 6.97
C ARG A 92 -12.03 -0.94 6.12
N GLN A 93 -11.75 -0.93 4.83
CA GLN A 93 -12.47 -0.15 3.83
C GLN A 93 -12.88 -1.08 2.69
N GLU A 94 -14.18 -1.14 2.45
CA GLU A 94 -14.74 -1.81 1.27
C GLU A 94 -14.59 -0.88 0.05
N ILE A 95 -14.19 -1.45 -1.09
CA ILE A 95 -14.03 -0.77 -2.37
C ILE A 95 -15.00 -1.43 -3.34
N GLU A 96 -16.08 -0.71 -3.66
CA GLU A 96 -17.17 -1.24 -4.50
C GLU A 96 -16.67 -1.69 -5.88
N TYR A 97 -15.74 -0.93 -6.46
CA TYR A 97 -15.16 -1.22 -7.77
C TYR A 97 -13.68 -0.86 -7.84
N THR A 98 -12.89 -1.75 -8.44
CA THR A 98 -11.50 -1.52 -8.81
C THR A 98 -11.11 -2.33 -10.05
N ASP A 99 -10.21 -1.76 -10.84
CA ASP A 99 -9.53 -2.39 -11.98
C ASP A 99 -8.11 -2.85 -11.60
N PHE A 100 -7.77 -2.88 -10.31
CA PHE A 100 -6.45 -3.31 -9.84
C PHE A 100 -6.14 -4.74 -10.33
N PRO A 101 -4.99 -4.94 -10.99
CA PRO A 101 -4.75 -6.16 -11.76
C PRO A 101 -4.34 -7.36 -10.91
N LEU A 102 -3.96 -7.17 -9.63
CA LEU A 102 -3.52 -8.25 -8.75
C LEU A 102 -4.64 -8.66 -7.81
N SER A 103 -4.75 -9.96 -7.50
CA SER A 103 -5.73 -10.46 -6.53
C SER A 103 -5.41 -10.04 -5.09
N HIS A 104 -4.14 -9.77 -4.79
CA HIS A 104 -3.70 -9.34 -3.48
C HIS A 104 -2.38 -8.56 -3.57
N ILE A 105 -2.22 -7.53 -2.74
CA ILE A 105 -0.92 -6.95 -2.43
C ILE A 105 -0.81 -6.64 -0.94
N LYS A 106 0.39 -6.85 -0.39
CA LYS A 106 0.78 -6.53 0.99
C LYS A 106 1.84 -5.43 0.95
N LEU A 107 1.62 -4.35 1.69
CA LEU A 107 2.50 -3.20 1.77
C LEU A 107 2.83 -2.88 3.24
N TYR A 108 3.97 -2.26 3.48
CA TYR A 108 4.34 -1.73 4.79
C TYR A 108 4.34 -0.21 4.78
N LEU A 109 3.81 0.39 5.85
CA LEU A 109 3.94 1.82 6.11
C LEU A 109 4.75 2.00 7.39
N VAL A 110 5.98 2.49 7.25
CA VAL A 110 6.97 2.59 8.32
C VAL A 110 7.35 4.05 8.50
N GLU A 111 7.09 4.63 9.66
CA GLU A 111 7.40 6.04 9.96
C GLU A 111 7.00 7.03 8.83
N LYS A 112 5.83 6.81 8.21
CA LYS A 112 5.27 7.54 7.05
C LYS A 112 5.87 7.23 5.68
N VAL A 113 6.67 6.18 5.53
CA VAL A 113 7.16 5.69 4.24
C VAL A 113 6.42 4.42 3.86
N LEU A 114 5.63 4.47 2.78
CA LEU A 114 4.98 3.30 2.19
C LEU A 114 5.97 2.57 1.27
N MET A 115 6.06 1.26 1.42
CA MET A 115 7.03 0.42 0.72
C MET A 115 6.50 -0.98 0.44
N LEU A 116 7.10 -1.66 -0.53
CA LEU A 116 6.90 -3.09 -0.75
C LEU A 116 7.52 -3.88 0.41
N THR A 117 7.05 -5.11 0.64
CA THR A 117 7.60 -5.95 1.72
C THR A 117 9.06 -6.31 1.54
N ASN A 118 9.56 -6.34 0.30
CA ASN A 118 10.95 -6.65 -0.02
C ASN A 118 11.86 -5.41 0.04
N GLU A 119 11.29 -4.22 0.28
CA GLU A 119 12.02 -2.96 0.44
C GLU A 119 12.24 -2.58 1.92
N TYR A 120 11.66 -3.34 2.85
CA TYR A 120 11.84 -3.22 4.30
C TYR A 120 12.96 -4.14 4.81
#